data_AF-A0A170Q182-F1
#
_entry.id   AF-A0A170Q182-F1
#
_cell.length_a   1.000
_cell.length_b   1.000
_cell.length_c   1.000
_cell.angle_alpha   90.00
_cell.angle_beta   90.00
_cell.angle_gamma   90.00
#
_symmetry.space_group_name_H-M   'P 1'
#
loop_
_entity.id
_entity.type
_entity.pdbx_description
1 polymer ?
#
loop_
_entity_poly.entity_id
_entity_poly.type
_entity_poly.pdbx_seq_one_letter_code
_entity_poly.pdbx_strand_id
1 'polypeptide(L)'
;MVAGVTMEAMALNVMFSCILFLVAGSILYGLVAIPIHGLCRIICRHDPNMFRILLAWIETRGRTRNASFWGGSSCTPLKLVRRYRTRDLGYA
;
A
#
# COMPACT_ATOMS: atom_id res chain seq x y z
N MET A 1 -5.34 14.65 6.52
CA MET A 1 -4.87 14.77 5.11
C MET A 1 -4.04 16.03 5.01
N VAL A 2 -2.94 16.01 4.26
CA VAL A 2 -2.02 17.14 4.05
C VAL A 2 -1.83 17.32 2.56
N ALA A 3 -1.99 18.55 2.04
CA ALA A 3 -1.85 18.89 0.62
C ALA A 3 -2.71 18.04 -0.37
N GLY A 4 -3.84 17.48 0.10
CA GLY A 4 -4.71 16.61 -0.70
C GLY A 4 -4.30 15.14 -0.73
N VAL A 5 -3.34 14.75 0.11
CA VAL A 5 -2.86 13.37 0.29
C VAL A 5 -3.15 12.90 1.73
N THR A 6 -3.35 11.61 1.95
CA THR A 6 -3.52 11.06 3.31
C THR A 6 -2.23 11.12 4.13
N MET A 7 -2.33 11.04 5.46
CA MET A 7 -1.15 11.02 6.33
C MET A 7 -0.23 9.84 5.99
N GLU A 8 -0.83 8.68 5.73
CA GLU A 8 -0.11 7.46 5.32
C GLU A 8 0.71 7.66 4.04
N ALA A 9 0.10 8.22 3.01
CA ALA A 9 0.79 8.46 1.74
C ALA A 9 1.88 9.54 1.86
N MET A 10 1.67 10.55 2.71
CA MET A 10 2.72 11.52 3.00
C MET A 10 3.90 10.86 3.72
N ALA A 11 3.65 10.01 4.72
CA ALA A 11 4.69 9.29 5.44
C ALA A 11 5.49 8.36 4.51
N LEU A 12 4.80 7.62 3.63
CA LEU A 12 5.45 6.77 2.62
C LEU A 12 6.29 7.58 1.64
N ASN A 13 5.78 8.72 1.15
CA ASN A 13 6.52 9.59 0.24
C ASN A 13 7.82 10.11 0.89
N VAL A 14 7.71 10.66 2.10
CA VAL A 14 8.87 11.17 2.84
C VAL A 14 9.87 10.05 3.11
N MET A 15 9.42 8.91 3.63
CA MET A 15 10.28 7.76 3.91
C MET A 15 11.05 7.29 2.66
N PHE A 16 10.35 7.14 1.54
CA PHE A 16 10.97 6.68 0.29
C PHE A 16 11.94 7.72 -0.29
N SER A 17 11.56 9.00 -0.29
CA SER A 17 12.44 10.08 -0.73
C SER A 17 13.70 10.23 0.13
N CYS A 18 13.59 10.03 1.45
CA CYS A 18 14.72 10.05 2.37
C CYS A 18 15.68 8.88 2.10
N ILE A 19 15.16 7.67 1.88
CA ILE A 19 15.98 6.50 1.54
C ILE A 19 16.72 6.74 0.21
N LEU A 20 16.03 7.24 -0.82
CA LEU A 20 16.66 7.55 -2.11
C LEU A 20 17.76 8.60 -2.00
N PHE A 21 17.48 9.69 -1.27
CA PHE A 21 18.47 10.74 -0.99
C PHE A 21 19.71 10.19 -0.29
N LEU A 22 19.53 9.34 0.74
CA LEU A 22 20.63 8.73 1.49
C LEU A 22 21.45 7.77 0.63
N VAL A 23 20.78 6.90 -0.14
CA VAL A 23 21.46 5.91 -1.00
C VAL A 23 22.24 6.60 -2.11
N ALA A 24 21.72 7.69 -2.67
CA ALA A 24 22.38 8.41 -3.75
C ALA A 24 23.44 9.42 -3.27
N GLY A 25 23.45 9.78 -1.98
CA GLY A 25 24.44 10.68 -1.38
C GLY A 25 24.38 12.13 -1.87
N SER A 26 23.29 12.54 -2.53
CA SER A 26 23.13 13.89 -3.10
C SER A 26 21.73 14.44 -2.88
N ILE A 27 21.64 15.70 -2.45
CA ILE A 27 20.38 16.38 -2.10
C ILE A 27 19.42 16.53 -3.28
N LEU A 28 19.95 16.50 -4.51
CA LEU A 28 19.15 16.55 -5.73
C LEU A 28 18.19 15.37 -5.84
N TYR A 29 18.55 14.20 -5.30
CA TYR A 29 17.65 13.04 -5.29
C TYR A 29 16.44 13.22 -4.35
N GLY A 30 16.48 14.18 -3.43
CA GLY A 30 15.31 14.57 -2.65
C GLY A 30 14.19 15.17 -3.50
N LEU A 31 14.49 15.73 -4.68
CA LEU A 31 13.49 16.30 -5.59
C LEU A 31 12.54 15.24 -6.15
N VAL A 32 12.91 13.96 -6.11
CA VAL A 32 12.06 12.83 -6.50
C VAL A 32 10.79 12.75 -5.62
N ALA A 33 10.78 13.37 -4.43
CA ALA A 33 9.59 13.48 -3.61
C ALA A 33 8.42 14.22 -4.31
N ILE A 34 8.71 15.16 -5.22
CA ILE A 34 7.70 15.97 -5.92
C ILE A 34 6.85 15.11 -6.88
N PRO A 35 7.44 14.39 -7.86
CA PRO A 35 6.65 13.54 -8.74
C PRO A 35 5.93 12.41 -7.99
N ILE A 36 6.56 11.84 -6.95
CA ILE A 36 5.91 10.81 -6.11
C ILE A 36 4.69 11.40 -5.38
N HIS A 37 4.81 12.58 -4.79
CA HIS A 37 3.67 13.25 -4.14
C HIS A 37 2.53 13.53 -5.13
N GLY A 38 2.87 13.95 -6.36
CA GLY A 38 1.90 14.15 -7.44
C GLY A 38 1.11 12.88 -7.75
N LEU A 39 1.79 11.74 -7.83
CA LEU A 39 1.13 10.44 -8.05
C LEU A 39 0.25 10.05 -6.87
N CYS A 40 0.73 10.18 -5.64
CA CYS A 40 -0.08 9.92 -4.43
C CYS A 40 -1.35 10.78 -4.40
N ARG A 41 -1.26 12.04 -4.85
CA ARG A 41 -2.41 12.94 -4.94
C ARG A 41 -3.43 12.47 -5.97
N ILE A 42 -2.99 11.96 -7.13
CA ILE A 42 -3.90 11.39 -8.14
C ILE A 42 -4.62 10.15 -7.58
N ILE A 43 -3.91 9.27 -6.88
CA ILE A 43 -4.49 8.08 -6.26
C ILE A 43 -5.51 8.47 -5.18
N CYS A 44 -5.14 9.38 -4.28
CA CYS A 44 -6.04 9.87 -3.22
C CYS A 44 -7.26 10.61 -3.77
N ARG A 45 -7.19 11.19 -4.98
CA ARG A 45 -8.35 11.78 -5.65
C ARG A 45 -9.37 10.73 -6.09
N HIS A 46 -8.93 9.53 -6.43
CA HIS A 46 -9.84 8.44 -6.82
C HIS A 46 -10.50 7.80 -5.60
N ASP A 47 -9.70 7.44 -4.59
CA ASP A 47 -10.20 7.00 -3.29
C ASP A 47 -9.26 7.46 -2.16
N PRO A 48 -9.73 8.28 -1.20
CA PRO A 48 -8.91 8.71 -0.07
C PRO A 48 -8.50 7.53 0.84
N ASN A 49 -9.24 6.43 0.87
CA ASN A 49 -8.95 5.28 1.75
C ASN A 49 -7.93 4.29 1.16
N MET A 50 -7.54 4.43 -0.10
CA MET A 50 -6.71 3.45 -0.81
C MET A 50 -5.41 3.10 -0.04
N PHE A 51 -4.68 4.11 0.45
CA PHE A 51 -3.43 3.89 1.20
C PHE A 51 -3.64 3.23 2.55
N ARG A 52 -4.76 3.51 3.22
CA ARG A 52 -5.10 2.87 4.49
C ARG A 52 -5.41 1.38 4.28
N ILE A 53 -6.16 1.06 3.22
CA ILE A 53 -6.45 -0.33 2.84
C ILE A 53 -5.16 -1.05 2.44
N LEU A 54 -4.28 -0.39 1.68
CA LEU A 54 -2.97 -0.93 1.30
C LEU A 54 -2.13 -1.30 2.53
N LEU A 55 -1.99 -0.39 3.49
CA LEU A 55 -1.22 -0.67 4.72
C LEU A 55 -1.85 -1.78 5.56
N ALA A 56 -3.17 -1.78 5.72
CA ALA A 56 -3.87 -2.87 6.40
C ALA A 56 -3.65 -4.22 5.69
N TRP A 57 -3.62 -4.23 4.37
CA TRP A 57 -3.30 -5.42 3.59
C TRP A 57 -1.84 -5.87 3.78
N ILE A 58 -0.88 -4.94 3.82
CA ILE A 58 0.53 -5.24 4.08
C ILE A 58 0.68 -5.89 5.46
N GLU A 59 0.04 -5.31 6.48
CA GLU A 59 0.12 -5.79 7.86
C GLU A 59 -0.52 -7.17 8.03
N THR A 60 -1.67 -7.41 7.38
CA THR A 60 -2.39 -8.67 7.52
C THR A 60 -1.86 -9.75 6.58
N ARG A 61 -1.90 -9.51 5.26
CA ARG A 61 -1.57 -10.52 4.24
C ARG A 61 -0.12 -10.41 3.78
N GLY A 62 0.42 -9.20 3.63
CA GLY A 62 1.76 -8.96 3.09
C GLY A 62 2.89 -9.61 3.91
N ARG A 63 2.71 -9.78 5.22
CA ARG A 63 3.66 -10.46 6.11
C ARG A 63 3.77 -11.97 5.89
N THR A 64 2.78 -12.57 5.24
CA THR A 64 2.69 -14.03 5.13
C THR A 64 3.41 -14.57 3.90
N ARG A 65 4.58 -15.19 4.12
CA ARG A 65 5.43 -15.73 3.05
C ARG A 65 4.95 -17.08 2.50
N ASN A 66 4.16 -17.81 3.29
CA ASN A 66 3.62 -19.13 2.95
C ASN A 66 2.14 -19.08 2.57
N ALA A 67 1.61 -17.89 2.26
CA ALA A 67 0.20 -17.74 1.87
C ALA A 67 -0.18 -18.57 0.65
N SER A 68 0.74 -18.79 -0.29
CA SER A 68 0.52 -19.67 -1.45
C SER A 68 0.38 -21.14 -1.07
N PHE A 69 1.03 -21.58 0.01
CA PHE A 69 0.95 -22.96 0.48
C PHE A 69 -0.36 -23.21 1.25
N TRP A 70 -0.77 -22.27 2.11
CA TRP A 70 -1.98 -22.39 2.93
C TRP A 70 -3.25 -21.85 2.27
N GLY A 71 -3.14 -21.13 1.15
CA GLY A 71 -4.26 -20.47 0.48
C GLY A 71 -4.70 -19.15 1.13
N GLY A 72 -4.01 -18.67 2.17
CA GLY A 72 -4.25 -17.37 2.80
C GLY A 72 -3.26 -17.05 3.92
N SER A 73 -3.54 -15.98 4.66
CA SER A 73 -2.66 -15.49 5.74
C SER A 73 -2.68 -16.36 7.01
N SER A 74 -3.62 -17.31 7.12
CA SER A 74 -3.75 -18.15 8.31
C SER A 74 -3.18 -19.54 8.03
N CYS A 75 -2.31 -20.02 8.93
CA CYS A 75 -1.74 -21.37 8.87
C CYS A 75 -2.75 -22.37 9.44
N THR A 76 -3.83 -22.66 8.70
CA THR A 76 -4.82 -23.67 9.09
C THR A 76 -4.65 -24.91 8.24
N PRO A 77 -4.76 -26.12 8.83
CA PRO A 77 -4.78 -27.37 8.06
C PRO A 77 -6.08 -27.53 7.26
N LEU A 78 -7.10 -26.71 7.53
CA LEU A 78 -8.35 -26.68 6.78
C LEU A 78 -8.13 -25.91 5.48
N LYS A 79 -8.67 -26.43 4.37
CA LYS A 79 -8.63 -25.74 3.08
C LYS A 79 -9.36 -24.40 3.20
N LEU A 80 -8.67 -23.29 2.88
CA LEU A 80 -9.30 -21.98 2.88
C LEU A 80 -10.31 -21.89 1.72
N VAL A 81 -11.58 -22.15 2.01
CA VAL A 81 -12.68 -22.00 1.04
C VAL A 81 -13.18 -20.56 1.11
N ARG A 82 -12.74 -19.70 0.19
CA ARG A 82 -13.42 -18.42 -0.05
C ARG A 82 -14.72 -18.68 -0.78
N ARG A 83 -15.83 -18.68 -0.04
CA ARG A 83 -17.17 -18.65 -0.63
C ARG A 83 -17.47 -17.22 -1.10
N TYR A 84 -16.97 -16.85 -2.27
CA TYR A 84 -17.45 -15.65 -2.94
C TYR A 84 -18.92 -15.88 -3.30
N ARG A 85 -19.80 -14.99 -2.83
CA ARG A 85 -21.20 -14.99 -3.24
C ARG A 85 -21.29 -14.04 -4.45
N THR A 86 -22.21 -14.28 -5.38
CA THR A 86 -22.38 -13.47 -6.60
C THR A 86 -22.52 -11.97 -6.32
N ARG A 87 -23.12 -11.60 -5.19
CA ARG A 87 -23.21 -10.21 -4.69
C ARG A 87 -21.87 -9.56 -4.35
N ASP A 88 -20.83 -10.34 -4.07
CA ASP A 88 -19.50 -9.85 -3.68
C ASP A 88 -18.66 -9.49 -4.92
N LEU A 89 -19.05 -9.97 -6.11
CA LEU A 89 -18.35 -9.71 -7.38
C LEU A 89 -18.81 -8.42 -8.09
N GLY A 90 -19.96 -7.86 -7.68
CA GLY A 90 -20.54 -6.67 -8.33
C GLY A 90 -19.87 -5.34 -7.98
N TYR A 91 -18.85 -5.36 -7.11
CA TYR A 91 -18.10 -4.19 -6.65
C TYR A 91 -16.61 -4.25 -7.03
N ALA A 92 -16.22 -5.19 -7.89
CA ALA A 92 -14.85 -5.41 -8.32
C ALA A 92 -14.52 -4.68 -9.63
#